data_AF-A0A7I0J4M9-F1
#
_entry.id   AF-A0A7I0J4M9-F1
#
_cell.length_a   1.000
_cell.length_b   1.000
_cell.length_c   1.000
_cell.angle_alpha   90.00
_cell.angle_beta   90.00
_cell.angle_gamma   90.00
#
_symmetry.space_group_name_H-M   'P 1'
#
loop_
_entity.id
_entity.type
_entity.pdbx_description
1 polymer ?
#
loop_
_entity_poly.entity_id
_entity_poly.type
_entity_poly.pdbx_seq_one_letter_code
_entity_poly.pdbx_strand_id
1 'polypeptide(L)'
;ALKASVPIVALVQEVERPNFDRNAFQELDHIALFQPCAKWVRRLITADRVDDYVDAAFTAAGSGRPGPAVLLLPADLLREVAVESGHPRTATLGAWPIDRSRP
;
A
#
# COMPACT_ATOMS: atom_id res chain seq x y z
N ALA A 1 -9.70 8.69 7.14
CA ALA A 1 -8.40 8.28 7.68
C ALA A 1 -7.38 9.43 7.72
N LEU A 2 -7.06 10.06 6.58
CA LEU A 2 -6.01 11.09 6.48
C LEU A 2 -6.16 12.26 7.48
N LYS A 3 -7.34 12.89 7.55
CA LYS A 3 -7.57 14.00 8.50
C LYS A 3 -7.53 13.55 9.97
N ALA A 4 -8.02 12.35 10.26
CA ALA A 4 -8.11 11.79 11.60
C ALA A 4 -6.80 11.15 12.08
N SER A 5 -5.74 11.23 11.28
CA SER A 5 -4.42 10.63 11.54
C SER A 5 -4.51 9.12 11.88
N VAL A 6 -5.35 8.38 11.14
CA VAL A 6 -5.50 6.94 11.32
C VAL A 6 -4.58 6.21 10.33
N PRO A 7 -3.62 5.38 10.80
CA PRO A 7 -2.78 4.59 9.92
C PRO A 7 -3.61 3.49 9.26
N ILE A 8 -3.65 3.49 7.92
CA ILE A 8 -4.31 2.45 7.13
C ILE A 8 -3.35 2.03 6.03
N VAL A 9 -3.16 0.73 5.85
CA VAL A 9 -2.53 0.17 4.65
C VAL A 9 -3.63 -0.46 3.82
N ALA A 10 -3.90 0.12 2.65
CA ALA A 10 -4.88 -0.41 1.71
C ALA A 10 -4.14 -1.19 0.60
N LEU A 11 -4.39 -2.49 0.54
CA LEU A 11 -3.96 -3.34 -0.56
C LEU A 11 -5.09 -3.35 -1.59
N VAL A 12 -4.83 -2.85 -2.78
CA VAL A 12 -5.86 -2.68 -3.82
C VAL A 12 -5.47 -3.48 -5.03
N GLN A 13 -6.33 -4.42 -5.44
CA GLN A 13 -6.14 -5.16 -6.67
C GLN A 13 -6.30 -4.23 -7.89
N GLU A 14 -5.44 -4.40 -8.87
CA GLU A 14 -5.51 -3.76 -10.17
C GLU A 14 -5.74 -4.76 -11.30
N VAL A 15 -6.09 -4.22 -12.47
CA VAL A 15 -6.11 -5.00 -13.71
C VAL A 15 -4.74 -5.63 -13.97
N GLU A 16 -4.72 -6.70 -14.75
CA GLU A 16 -3.46 -7.36 -15.11
C GLU A 16 -2.57 -6.41 -15.91
N ARG A 17 -1.25 -6.48 -15.69
CA ARG A 17 -0.27 -5.60 -16.37
C ARG A 17 -0.39 -5.57 -17.91
N PRO A 18 -0.68 -6.69 -18.62
CA PRO A 18 -0.87 -6.67 -20.08
C PRO A 18 -2.08 -5.86 -20.55
N ASN A 19 -3.00 -5.53 -19.65
CA ASN A 19 -4.22 -4.78 -19.91
C ASN A 19 -4.11 -3.30 -19.53
N PHE A 20 -2.95 -2.83 -19.08
CA PHE A 20 -2.69 -1.41 -18.90
C PHE A 20 -2.77 -0.65 -20.24
N ASP A 21 -3.34 0.55 -20.19
CA ASP A 21 -3.58 1.48 -21.29
C ASP A 21 -4.42 0.90 -22.44
N ARG A 22 -5.26 -0.11 -22.15
CA ARG A 22 -6.10 -0.79 -23.15
C ARG A 22 -7.58 -0.52 -22.99
N ASN A 23 -7.97 0.44 -22.15
CA ASN A 23 -9.37 0.68 -21.78
C ASN A 23 -10.03 -0.62 -21.33
N ALA A 24 -9.32 -1.42 -20.54
CA ALA A 24 -9.90 -2.63 -19.97
C ALA A 24 -11.13 -2.24 -19.15
N PHE A 25 -12.12 -3.12 -19.07
CA PHE A 25 -13.46 -2.82 -18.54
C PHE A 25 -13.51 -2.39 -17.04
N GLN A 26 -12.35 -2.27 -16.39
CA GLN A 26 -12.13 -1.86 -15.00
C GLN A 26 -10.89 -0.97 -14.82
N GLU A 27 -10.32 -0.44 -15.91
CA GLU A 27 -9.14 0.39 -15.83
C GLU A 27 -9.49 1.79 -15.30
N LEU A 28 -9.07 2.06 -14.07
CA LEU A 28 -9.08 3.38 -13.45
C LEU A 28 -7.64 3.79 -13.18
N ASP A 29 -7.32 5.08 -13.32
CA ASP A 29 -6.07 5.62 -12.80
C ASP A 29 -6.16 5.68 -11.26
N HIS A 30 -5.87 4.55 -10.61
CA HIS A 30 -5.89 4.44 -9.17
C HIS A 30 -4.86 5.35 -8.49
N ILE A 31 -3.75 5.68 -9.17
CA ILE A 31 -2.79 6.63 -8.62
C ILE A 31 -3.48 7.99 -8.49
N ALA A 32 -4.06 8.51 -9.57
CA ALA A 32 -4.80 9.77 -9.53
C ALA A 32 -5.99 9.73 -8.56
N LEU A 33 -6.70 8.60 -8.47
CA LEU A 33 -7.84 8.41 -7.57
C LEU A 33 -7.46 8.55 -6.09
N PHE A 34 -6.35 7.95 -5.67
CA PHE A 34 -5.96 7.90 -4.26
C PHE A 34 -5.04 9.04 -3.82
N GLN A 35 -4.31 9.68 -4.74
CA GLN A 35 -3.39 10.80 -4.43
C GLN A 35 -4.02 11.90 -3.54
N PRO A 36 -5.28 12.34 -3.73
CA PRO A 36 -5.88 13.38 -2.89
C PRO A 36 -6.19 12.94 -1.45
N CYS A 37 -6.27 11.63 -1.18
CA CYS A 37 -6.75 11.10 0.10
C CYS A 37 -5.77 10.16 0.80
N ALA A 38 -4.61 9.86 0.19
CA ALA A 38 -3.54 9.05 0.72
C ALA A 38 -2.22 9.83 0.79
N LYS A 39 -1.42 9.58 1.83
CA LYS A 39 -0.06 10.16 1.94
C LYS A 39 0.96 9.43 1.06
N TRP A 40 0.64 8.22 0.64
CA TRP A 40 1.50 7.36 -0.14
C TRP A 40 0.65 6.47 -1.04
N VAL A 41 0.97 6.47 -2.32
CA VAL A 41 0.33 5.62 -3.33
C VAL A 41 1.41 5.08 -4.24
N ARG A 42 1.55 3.76 -4.34
CA ARG A 42 2.51 3.10 -5.22
C ARG A 42 1.93 1.81 -5.78
N ARG A 43 2.43 1.41 -6.95
CA ARG A 43 2.12 0.15 -7.62
C ARG A 43 3.30 -0.80 -7.50
N LEU A 44 3.03 -2.04 -7.10
CA LEU A 44 4.02 -3.13 -7.09
C LEU A 44 3.98 -3.83 -8.46
N ILE A 45 5.09 -3.79 -9.20
CA ILE A 45 5.16 -4.32 -10.56
C ILE A 45 5.78 -5.72 -10.60
N THR A 46 6.64 -6.06 -9.64
CA THR A 46 7.42 -7.30 -9.64
C THR A 46 7.39 -7.96 -8.25
N ALA A 47 7.21 -9.28 -8.21
CA ALA A 47 7.06 -10.01 -6.95
C ALA A 47 8.32 -10.03 -6.07
N ASP A 48 9.51 -9.86 -6.65
CA ASP A 48 10.79 -9.76 -5.93
C ASP A 48 10.91 -8.54 -5.02
N ARG A 49 10.06 -7.51 -5.22
CA ARG A 49 10.05 -6.27 -4.44
C ARG A 49 8.92 -6.23 -3.40
N VAL A 50 8.18 -7.33 -3.21
CA VAL A 50 6.99 -7.35 -2.35
C VAL A 50 7.30 -6.90 -0.93
N ASP A 51 8.40 -7.37 -0.36
CA ASP A 51 8.78 -7.03 1.01
C ASP A 51 9.12 -5.55 1.16
N ASP A 52 9.92 -5.01 0.26
CA ASP A 52 10.29 -3.60 0.27
C ASP A 52 9.07 -2.68 0.19
N TYR A 53 8.09 -3.02 -0.65
CA TYR A 53 6.89 -2.20 -0.85
C TYR A 53 5.90 -2.34 0.30
N VAL A 54 5.79 -3.52 0.90
CA VAL A 54 5.00 -3.73 2.11
C VAL A 54 5.60 -2.94 3.26
N ASP A 55 6.90 -3.06 3.50
CA ASP A 55 7.60 -2.32 4.56
C ASP A 55 7.51 -0.81 4.35
N ALA A 56 7.64 -0.34 3.11
CA ALA A 56 7.44 1.06 2.76
C ALA A 56 5.99 1.52 3.00
N ALA A 57 4.99 0.69 2.71
CA ALA A 57 3.59 1.03 2.95
C ALA A 57 3.28 1.16 4.46
N PHE A 58 3.77 0.23 5.28
CA PHE A 58 3.64 0.30 6.74
C PHE A 58 4.40 1.49 7.33
N THR A 59 5.64 1.72 6.87
CA THR A 59 6.44 2.88 7.26
C THR A 59 5.73 4.18 6.90
N ALA A 60 5.20 4.29 5.68
CA ALA A 60 4.44 5.45 5.26
C ALA A 60 3.21 5.64 6.14
N ALA A 61 2.41 4.58 6.36
CA ALA A 61 1.18 4.67 7.14
C ALA A 61 1.43 5.10 8.61
N GLY A 62 2.45 4.54 9.24
CA GLY A 62 2.73 4.71 10.68
C GLY A 62 3.63 5.89 11.04
N SER A 63 4.51 6.36 10.15
CA SER A 63 5.48 7.41 10.47
C SER A 63 4.97 8.84 10.23
N GLY A 64 5.65 9.82 10.85
CA GLY A 64 5.29 11.24 10.78
C GLY A 64 3.90 11.48 11.36
N ARG A 65 3.03 12.20 10.62
CA ARG A 65 1.60 12.23 10.92
C ARG A 65 0.96 10.97 10.34
N PRO A 66 0.42 10.02 11.13
CA PRO A 66 -0.10 8.76 10.60
C PRO A 66 -1.23 8.99 9.58
N GLY A 67 -1.39 8.05 8.65
CA GLY A 67 -2.42 8.20 7.61
C GLY A 67 -2.49 7.03 6.64
N PRO A 68 -3.39 7.10 5.66
CA PRO A 68 -3.57 6.05 4.66
C PRO A 68 -2.41 5.97 3.67
N ALA A 69 -1.89 4.76 3.48
CA ALA A 69 -0.97 4.35 2.43
C ALA A 69 -1.65 3.30 1.55
N VAL A 70 -1.54 3.44 0.23
CA VAL A 70 -2.20 2.58 -0.75
C VAL A 70 -1.14 1.87 -1.59
N LEU A 71 -1.18 0.53 -1.58
CA LEU A 71 -0.35 -0.34 -2.40
C LEU A 71 -1.23 -1.01 -3.46
N LEU A 72 -0.98 -0.69 -4.72
CA LEU A 72 -1.68 -1.25 -5.87
C LEU A 72 -0.99 -2.54 -6.32
N LEU A 73 -1.78 -3.58 -6.55
CA LEU A 73 -1.36 -4.95 -6.78
C LEU A 73 -2.03 -5.49 -8.06
N PRO A 74 -1.33 -5.55 -9.20
CA PRO A 74 -1.88 -6.13 -10.42
C PRO A 74 -2.35 -7.58 -10.19
N ALA A 75 -3.50 -7.96 -10.76
CA ALA A 75 -4.07 -9.28 -10.49
C ALA A 75 -3.16 -10.45 -10.91
N ASP A 76 -2.34 -10.26 -11.95
CA ASP A 76 -1.35 -11.23 -12.39
C ASP A 76 -0.15 -11.34 -11.45
N LEU A 77 0.26 -10.24 -10.82
CA LEU A 77 1.30 -10.23 -9.77
C LEU A 77 0.91 -11.12 -8.58
N LEU A 78 -0.36 -11.13 -8.19
CA LEU A 78 -0.85 -11.94 -7.06
C LEU A 78 -0.76 -13.46 -7.31
N ARG A 79 -0.50 -13.88 -8.55
CA ARG A 79 -0.32 -15.29 -8.94
C ARG A 79 1.15 -15.66 -9.16
N GLU A 80 2.06 -14.69 -9.09
CA GLU A 80 3.49 -14.93 -9.21
C GLU A 80 4.04 -15.59 -7.94
N VAL A 81 5.06 -16.44 -8.13
CA VAL A 81 5.83 -16.99 -7.02
C VAL A 81 6.82 -15.92 -6.57
N ALA A 82 6.62 -15.40 -5.36
CA ALA A 82 7.59 -14.53 -4.71
C ALA A 82 8.70 -15.38 -4.07
N VAL A 83 9.93 -14.85 -4.08
CA VAL A 83 11.02 -15.40 -3.29
C VAL A 83 10.79 -15.00 -1.84
N GLU A 84 10.78 -15.97 -0.93
CA GLU A 84 10.67 -15.69 0.50
C GLU A 84 11.89 -14.89 0.97
N SER A 85 11.67 -13.77 1.66
CA SER A 85 12.78 -13.04 2.27
C SER A 85 13.38 -13.83 3.42
N GLY A 86 14.70 -13.98 3.40
CA GLY A 86 15.46 -14.50 4.54
C GLY A 86 15.59 -13.53 5.72
N HIS A 87 14.90 -12.38 5.68
CA HIS A 87 15.02 -11.31 6.66
C HIS A 87 13.75 -11.22 7.52
N PRO A 88 13.79 -11.63 8.79
CA PRO A 88 12.62 -11.49 9.66
C PRO A 88 12.31 -10.01 9.90
N ARG A 89 11.03 -9.63 9.75
CA ARG A 89 10.56 -8.27 10.09
C ARG A 89 10.50 -8.11 11.62
N THR A 90 11.45 -7.37 12.18
CA THR A 90 11.54 -7.13 13.63
C THR A 90 11.22 -5.68 14.04
N ALA A 91 11.09 -4.77 13.07
CA ALA A 91 10.82 -3.37 13.33
C ALA A 91 9.43 -3.16 13.94
N THR A 92 9.36 -2.44 15.07
CA THR A 92 8.12 -1.98 15.69
C THR A 92 7.94 -0.49 15.41
N LEU A 93 7.03 -0.15 14.49
CA LEU A 93 6.79 1.22 14.02
C LEU A 93 5.87 2.06 14.93
N GLY A 94 5.54 1.52 16.11
CA GLY A 94 4.67 2.14 17.11
C GLY A 94 3.44 1.28 17.43
N ALA A 95 2.65 1.74 18.40
CA ALA A 95 1.37 1.14 18.77
C ALA A 95 0.23 2.12 18.46
N TRP A 96 -0.81 1.63 17.80
CA TRP A 96 -2.07 2.35 17.63
C TRP A 96 -3.12 1.78 18.58
N PRO A 97 -3.94 2.60 19.27
CA PRO A 97 -3.91 4.06 19.30
C PRO A 97 -2.81 4.58 20.23
N ILE A 98 -2.23 5.74 19.92
CA ILE A 98 -1.10 6.34 20.68
C ILE A 98 -1.55 7.01 21.99
N ASP A 99 -2.64 6.54 22.60
CA ASP A 99 -3.58 7.24 23.48
C ASP A 99 -4.49 8.25 22.77
N ARG A 100 -5.80 7.99 22.79
CA ARG A 100 -6.81 9.06 22.73
C ARG A 100 -7.31 9.31 24.15
N SER A 101 -6.53 10.05 24.92
CA SER A 101 -7.01 10.56 26.20
C SER A 101 -8.03 11.70 25.95
N ARG A 102 -9.29 11.29 25.77
CA ARG A 102 -10.50 12.14 25.83
C ARG A 102 -10.75 13.08 24.62
N PRO A 103 -12.01 13.55 24.45
CA PRO A 103 -12.58 14.06 23.19
C PRO A 103 -11.89 15.28 22.59
#